data_AF-M1CTD8-F1
#
_entry.id   AF-M1CTD8-F1
#
_cell.length_a   1.000
_cell.length_b   1.000
_cell.length_c   1.000
_cell.angle_alpha   90.00
_cell.angle_beta   90.00
_cell.angle_gamma   90.00
#
_symmetry.space_group_name_H-M   'P 1'
#
loop_
_entity.id
_entity.type
_entity.pdbx_description
1 polymer ?
#
loop_
_entity_poly.entity_id
_entity_poly.type
_entity_poly.pdbx_seq_one_letter_code
_entity_poly.pdbx_strand_id
1 'polypeptide(L)'
;MVHHNGADSFLAFWRSEDLDWTHIDVVNHAVVIISLVYHKGEFYSMSYSGKVRAYEVAGPNVKTRLVGEIDENTFNSRVIEYYLVELSGALLL
;
A
#
# COMPACT_ATOMS: atom_id res chain seq x y z
N MET A 1 -16.01 11.22 -9.02
CA MET A 1 -14.56 10.91 -8.96
C MET A 1 -13.84 12.24 -8.75
N VAL A 2 -13.33 12.48 -7.54
CA VAL A 2 -12.64 13.74 -7.19
C VAL A 2 -11.15 13.45 -7.23
N HIS A 3 -10.42 14.18 -8.08
CA HIS A 3 -8.97 14.10 -8.16
C HIS A 3 -8.36 15.18 -7.26
N HIS A 4 -7.55 14.79 -6.28
CA HIS A 4 -6.75 15.72 -5.49
C HIS A 4 -5.37 15.85 -6.15
N ASN A 5 -5.00 17.07 -6.55
CA ASN A 5 -3.71 17.36 -7.19
C ASN A 5 -2.85 18.13 -6.17
N GLY A 6 -1.98 17.42 -5.46
CA GLY A 6 -1.02 17.98 -4.51
C GLY A 6 0.37 17.42 -4.79
N ALA A 7 1.43 18.20 -4.52
CA ALA A 7 2.83 17.81 -4.73
C ALA A 7 3.26 16.57 -3.94
N ASP A 8 2.46 16.21 -2.94
CA ASP A 8 2.62 15.06 -2.08
C ASP A 8 1.70 13.93 -2.58
N SER A 9 2.31 12.77 -2.87
CA SER A 9 1.56 11.57 -3.22
C SER A 9 0.87 11.06 -1.96
N PHE A 10 -0.45 11.20 -1.90
CA PHE A 10 -1.28 10.60 -0.86
C PHE A 10 -2.18 9.55 -1.47
N LEU A 11 -2.36 8.43 -0.78
CA LEU A 11 -3.49 7.55 -1.03
C LEU A 11 -4.64 7.98 -0.13
N ALA A 12 -5.86 7.97 -0.65
CA ALA A 12 -7.05 8.28 0.13
C ALA A 12 -8.09 7.19 -0.07
N PHE A 13 -8.78 6.82 0.99
CA PHE A 13 -9.92 5.91 0.93
C PHE A 13 -11.05 6.44 1.81
N TRP A 14 -12.26 5.95 1.54
CA TRP A 14 -13.46 6.29 2.27
C TRP A 14 -14.25 5.02 2.60
N ARG A 15 -14.75 4.90 3.84
CA ARG A 15 -15.68 3.85 4.26
C ARG A 15 -17.03 4.47 4.53
N SER A 16 -18.10 3.68 4.43
CA SER A 16 -19.48 4.16 4.62
C SER A 16 -19.74 4.78 6.00
N GLU A 17 -18.91 4.46 7.00
CA GLU A 17 -19.02 4.96 8.37
C GLU A 17 -18.10 6.17 8.64
N ASP A 18 -17.20 6.50 7.71
CA ASP A 18 -16.27 7.61 7.88
C ASP A 18 -16.93 8.93 7.46
N LEU A 19 -16.80 9.96 8.31
CA LEU A 19 -17.31 11.31 8.04
C LEU A 19 -16.48 12.03 6.95
N ASP A 20 -15.19 11.70 6.88
CA ASP A 20 -14.18 12.32 6.02
C ASP A 20 -13.32 11.26 5.32
N TRP A 21 -12.59 11.66 4.28
CA TRP A 21 -11.60 10.79 3.63
C TRP A 21 -10.42 10.54 4.56
N THR A 22 -10.06 9.27 4.73
CA THR A 22 -8.83 8.91 5.46
C THR A 22 -7.66 8.96 4.49
N HIS A 23 -6.64 9.73 4.85
CA HIS A 23 -5.43 9.90 4.05
C HIS A 23 -4.32 9.00 4.60
N ILE A 24 -3.67 8.29 3.69
CA ILE A 24 -2.49 7.47 3.94
C ILE A 24 -1.30 8.26 3.40
N ASP A 25 -0.43 8.70 4.30
CA ASP A 25 0.85 9.32 3.93
C ASP A 25 1.78 8.27 3.34
N VAL A 26 2.08 8.41 2.05
CA VAL A 26 3.06 7.59 1.33
C VAL A 26 4.25 8.42 0.83
N VAL A 27 4.33 9.71 1.20
CA VAL A 27 5.38 10.65 0.77
C VAL A 27 6.74 10.21 1.31
N ASN A 28 6.78 9.69 2.55
CA ASN A 28 7.98 9.14 3.18
C ASN A 28 8.52 7.88 2.49
N HIS A 29 7.90 7.40 1.42
CA HIS A 29 8.30 6.18 0.74
C HIS A 29 9.07 6.41 -0.56
N ALA A 30 9.26 7.67 -1.00
CA ALA A 30 10.13 8.13 -2.09
C ALA A 30 10.04 7.37 -3.43
N VAL A 31 9.04 6.49 -3.59
CA VAL A 31 8.95 5.53 -4.69
C VAL A 31 7.49 5.41 -5.11
N VAL A 32 7.26 5.47 -6.41
CA VAL A 32 5.95 5.32 -7.06
C VAL A 32 5.28 4.01 -6.59
N ILE A 33 4.03 4.09 -6.17
CA ILE A 33 3.20 2.91 -5.85
C ILE A 33 2.61 2.37 -7.15
N ILE A 34 2.77 1.07 -7.39
CA ILE A 34 2.29 0.39 -8.59
C ILE A 34 1.06 -0.49 -8.34
N SER A 35 0.78 -0.83 -7.08
CA SER A 35 -0.39 -1.62 -6.71
C SER A 35 -0.85 -1.30 -5.30
N LEU A 36 -2.16 -1.37 -5.07
CA LEU A 36 -2.81 -1.23 -3.78
C LEU A 36 -3.96 -2.25 -3.68
N VAL A 37 -3.96 -3.06 -2.62
CA VAL A 37 -4.96 -4.10 -2.36
C VAL A 37 -5.46 -3.98 -0.92
N TYR A 38 -6.75 -4.22 -0.69
CA TYR A 38 -7.33 -4.29 0.66
C TYR A 38 -7.62 -5.74 1.02
N HIS A 39 -7.12 -6.20 2.16
CA HIS A 39 -7.34 -7.57 2.64
C HIS A 39 -7.41 -7.59 4.17
N LYS A 40 -8.44 -8.25 4.72
CA LYS A 40 -8.64 -8.48 6.17
C LYS A 40 -8.46 -7.24 7.08
N GLY A 41 -8.85 -6.06 6.62
CA GLY A 41 -8.79 -4.83 7.44
C GLY A 41 -7.52 -4.00 7.26
N GLU A 42 -6.59 -4.45 6.42
CA GLU A 42 -5.36 -3.71 6.09
C GLU A 42 -5.31 -3.40 4.60
N PHE A 43 -4.70 -2.26 4.26
CA PHE A 43 -4.27 -2.00 2.90
C PHE A 43 -2.84 -2.48 2.71
N TYR A 44 -2.52 -2.95 1.51
CA TYR A 44 -1.20 -3.40 1.10
C TYR A 44 -0.79 -2.66 -0.16
N SER A 45 0.34 -1.97 -0.15
CA SER A 45 0.89 -1.34 -1.35
C SER A 45 2.17 -2.02 -1.79
N MET A 46 2.40 -2.08 -3.09
CA MET A 46 3.69 -2.42 -3.69
C MET A 46 4.28 -1.20 -4.39
N SER A 47 5.55 -0.89 -4.11
CA SER A 47 6.29 0.18 -4.79
C SER A 47 6.98 -0.34 -6.06
N TYR A 48 7.38 0.60 -6.93
CA TYR A 48 8.22 0.33 -8.10
C TYR A 48 9.62 -0.22 -7.74
N SER A 49 10.00 -0.18 -6.46
CA SER A 49 11.25 -0.77 -5.96
C SER A 49 11.01 -2.14 -5.31
N GLY A 50 9.85 -2.78 -5.53
CA GLY A 50 9.52 -4.08 -4.96
C GLY A 50 9.22 -4.08 -3.45
N LYS A 51 9.08 -2.91 -2.81
CA LYS A 51 8.75 -2.83 -1.37
C LYS A 51 7.26 -2.99 -1.16
N VAL A 52 6.89 -3.93 -0.30
CA VAL A 52 5.50 -4.17 0.09
C VAL A 52 5.27 -3.69 1.51
N ARG A 53 4.30 -2.80 1.67
CA ARG A 53 3.92 -2.20 2.96
C ARG A 53 2.47 -2.49 3.27
N ALA A 54 2.19 -2.74 4.54
CA ALA A 54 0.85 -2.80 5.08
C ALA A 54 0.52 -1.50 5.80
N TYR A 55 -0.75 -1.09 5.70
CA TYR A 55 -1.33 0.05 6.37
C TYR A 55 -2.49 -0.43 7.22
N GLU A 56 -2.26 -0.43 8.53
CA GLU A 56 -3.29 -0.68 9.53
C GLU A 56 -4.05 0.62 9.76
N VAL A 57 -5.35 0.61 9.49
CA VAL A 57 -6.18 1.81 9.62
C VAL A 57 -7.09 1.69 10.84
N ALA A 58 -6.63 2.28 11.95
CA ALA A 58 -7.40 2.41 13.18
C ALA A 58 -7.91 3.86 13.33
N GLY A 59 -8.91 4.22 12.52
CA GLY A 59 -9.47 5.59 12.49
C GLY A 59 -8.56 6.56 11.72
N PRO A 60 -8.40 7.82 12.17
CA PRO A 60 -7.60 8.82 11.44
C PRO A 60 -6.10 8.54 11.48
N ASN A 61 -5.65 7.65 12.37
CA ASN A 61 -4.25 7.25 12.48
C ASN A 61 -3.99 6.01 11.66
N VAL A 62 -3.18 6.15 10.62
CA VAL A 62 -2.71 5.05 9.78
C VAL A 62 -1.32 4.63 10.27
N LYS A 63 -1.17 3.36 10.66
CA LYS A 63 0.15 2.80 10.96
C LYS A 63 0.67 2.06 9.75
N THR A 64 1.93 2.31 9.41
CA THR A 64 2.59 1.69 8.27
C THR A 64 3.68 0.73 8.73
N ARG A 65 3.76 -0.45 8.11
CA ARG A 65 4.84 -1.43 8.34
C ARG A 65 5.35 -2.01 7.02
N LEU A 66 6.66 -2.26 6.94
CA LEU A 66 7.24 -3.06 5.86
C LEU A 66 6.85 -4.53 6.08
N VAL A 67 6.27 -5.15 5.05
CA VAL A 67 5.86 -6.57 5.07
C VAL A 67 6.92 -7.42 4.39
N GLY A 68 7.48 -6.91 3.29
CA GLY A 68 8.50 -7.60 2.53
C GLY A 68 9.11 -6.67 1.49
N GLU A 69 10.23 -7.13 0.94
CA GLU A 69 10.92 -6.47 -0.15
C GLU A 69 11.37 -7.53 -1.13
N ILE A 70 11.01 -7.35 -2.40
CA ILE A 70 11.53 -8.18 -3.48
C ILE A 70 12.95 -7.70 -3.76
N ASP A 71 13.89 -8.65 -3.81
CA ASP A 71 15.28 -8.36 -4.18
C ASP A 71 15.33 -7.62 -5.51
N GLU A 72 16.14 -6.55 -5.59
CA GLU A 72 16.21 -5.67 -6.75
C GLU A 72 16.65 -6.37 -8.04
N ASN A 73 17.41 -7.48 -7.94
CA ASN A 73 17.84 -8.26 -9.09
C ASN A 73 16.74 -9.22 -9.57
N THR A 74 15.79 -9.55 -8.70
CA THR A 74 14.64 -10.42 -8.99
C THR A 74 13.42 -9.61 -9.38
N PHE A 75 13.32 -8.38 -8.89
CA PHE A 75 12.25 -7.46 -9.23
C PHE A 75 12.36 -7.03 -10.69
N ASN A 76 11.36 -7.41 -11.47
CA ASN A 76 11.25 -7.03 -12.86
C ASN A 76 9.96 -6.27 -13.04
N SER A 77 10.07 -4.94 -13.14
CA SER A 77 8.91 -4.06 -13.35
C SER A 77 8.13 -4.33 -14.64
N ARG A 78 8.64 -5.19 -15.54
CA ARG A 78 7.95 -5.66 -16.75
C ARG A 78 7.17 -6.96 -16.53
N VAL A 79 7.35 -7.65 -15.40
CA VAL A 79 6.50 -8.77 -15.01
C VAL A 79 5.15 -8.20 -14.56
N ILE A 80 4.08 -8.76 -15.11
CA ILE A 80 2.74 -8.16 -15.06
C ILE A 80 2.05 -8.43 -13.72
N GLU A 81 2.45 -9.49 -13.00
CA GLU A 81 1.71 -9.98 -11.83
C GLU A 81 2.65 -10.44 -10.71
N TYR A 82 2.40 -9.89 -9.52
CA TYR A 82 2.97 -10.34 -8.25
C TYR A 82 1.83 -10.69 -7.30
N TYR A 83 1.99 -11.75 -6.52
CA TYR A 83 0.94 -12.27 -5.65
C TYR A 83 1.36 -12.17 -4.20
N LEU A 84 0.55 -11.51 -3.37
CA LEU A 84 0.68 -11.58 -1.93
C LEU A 84 -0.08 -12.82 -1.44
N VAL A 85 0.62 -13.78 -0.84
CA VAL A 85 0.03 -15.05 -0.39
C VAL A 85 0.10 -15.14 1.13
N GLU A 86 -1.04 -15.38 1.77
CA GLU A 86 -1.10 -15.64 3.21
C GLU A 86 -1.05 -17.15 3.47
N LEU A 87 0.02 -17.63 4.11
CA LEU A 87 0.25 -19.04 4.45
C LEU A 87 0.41 -19.19 5.96
N SER A 88 -0.55 -19.86 6.61
CA SER A 88 -0.57 -20.09 8.07
C SER A 88 -0.46 -18.80 8.91
N GLY A 89 -1.02 -17.69 8.43
CA GLY A 89 -0.96 -16.38 9.09
C GLY A 89 0.33 -15.60 8.82
N ALA A 90 1.27 -16.15 8.04
CA ALA A 90 2.42 -15.41 7.54
C ALA A 90 2.13 -14.89 6.12
N LEU A 91 2.55 -13.65 5.85
CA LEU A 91 2.49 -13.07 4.50
C LEU A 91 3.78 -13.41 3.76
N LEU A 92 3.63 -14.03 2.60
CA LEU A 92 4.71 -14.37 1.68
C LEU A 92 4.51 -13.59 0.38
N LEU A 93 5.63 -13.21 -0.21
CA LEU A 93 5.72 -12.40 -1.41
C LEU A 93 6.40 -13.16 -2.55
#